data_AF-A0AAV6HKP7-F1
#
_entry.id   AF-A0AAV6HKP7-F1
#
_cell.length_a   1.000
_cell.length_b   1.000
_cell.length_c   1.000
_cell.angle_alpha   90.00
_cell.angle_beta   90.00
_cell.angle_gamma   90.00
#
_symmetry.space_group_name_H-M   'P 1'
#
loop_
_entity.id
_entity.type
_entity.pdbx_description
1 polymer ?
#
loop_
_entity_poly.entity_id
_entity_poly.type
_entity_poly.pdbx_seq_one_letter_code
_entity_poly.pdbx_strand_id
1 'polypeptide(L)'
;MGKKPVKYSVVDAFTDSAFKGNPAAVCLLEEERDDEWLQSVAAEFNLAATCYLTRIAEPEPEVRDSVPNPRFHLRWFNPLAEVKLCGHGSLAASHFLFNSGLFKSNNIEFLTLSGVLTAKRVPETKQADFLNSENGEAQRYFSIELDFPATPLAEFDSAEIPWISKALNGASMIDTKKTTTDRDLLVCVTFT
;
A
#
# COMPACT_ATOMS: atom_id res chain seq x y z
N MET A 1 2.44 6.69 -33.84
CA MET A 1 2.72 7.57 -32.69
C MET A 1 3.54 6.75 -31.70
N GLY A 2 4.80 7.13 -31.43
CA GLY A 2 5.68 6.33 -30.57
C GLY A 2 5.15 6.34 -29.14
N LYS A 3 4.95 5.16 -28.54
CA LYS A 3 4.58 5.06 -27.12
C LYS A 3 5.71 5.68 -26.29
N LYS A 4 5.39 6.60 -25.37
CA LYS A 4 6.38 7.21 -24.48
C LYS A 4 7.04 6.15 -23.60
N PRO A 5 8.36 6.24 -23.34
CA PRO A 5 9.03 5.31 -22.44
C PRO A 5 8.50 5.46 -21.01
N VAL A 6 8.40 4.35 -20.28
CA VAL A 6 7.96 4.32 -18.88
C VAL A 6 9.17 4.17 -17.98
N LYS A 7 9.28 5.03 -16.97
CA LYS A 7 10.29 4.88 -15.93
C LYS A 7 9.82 3.84 -14.93
N TYR A 8 10.69 2.88 -14.62
CA TYR A 8 10.42 1.89 -13.59
C TYR A 8 11.64 1.68 -12.68
N SER A 9 11.40 1.08 -11.53
CA SER A 9 12.43 0.54 -10.65
C SER A 9 11.94 -0.75 -10.03
N VAL A 10 12.84 -1.71 -9.82
CA VAL A 10 12.55 -2.89 -9.01
C VAL A 10 13.03 -2.59 -7.60
N VAL A 11 12.14 -2.72 -6.62
CA VAL A 11 12.41 -2.42 -5.22
C VAL A 11 12.17 -3.67 -4.40
N ASP A 12 13.18 -4.08 -3.65
CA ASP A 12 13.12 -5.18 -2.69
C ASP A 12 12.51 -4.68 -1.38
N ALA A 13 11.24 -5.00 -1.14
CA ALA A 13 10.54 -4.59 0.08
C ALA A 13 10.97 -5.41 1.30
N PHE A 14 10.90 -4.81 2.50
CA PHE A 14 11.27 -5.42 3.79
C PHE A 14 12.74 -5.85 3.92
N THR A 15 13.64 -5.17 3.20
CA THR A 15 15.07 -5.40 3.33
C THR A 15 15.87 -4.11 3.07
N ASP A 16 17.10 -4.09 3.57
CA ASP A 16 18.13 -3.08 3.30
C ASP A 16 19.18 -3.56 2.29
N SER A 17 19.05 -4.81 1.80
CA SER A 17 20.04 -5.50 1.00
C SER A 17 19.41 -6.00 -0.29
N ALA A 18 20.08 -5.79 -1.42
CA ALA A 18 19.63 -6.31 -2.71
C ALA A 18 19.49 -7.84 -2.70
N PHE A 19 18.55 -8.35 -3.49
CA PHE A 19 18.26 -9.78 -3.67
C PHE A 19 17.71 -10.48 -2.41
N LYS A 20 17.17 -9.71 -1.47
CA LYS A 20 16.45 -10.20 -0.28
C LYS A 20 15.06 -9.58 -0.24
N GLY A 21 14.27 -9.94 0.78
CA GLY A 21 12.93 -9.37 0.93
C GLY A 21 11.97 -9.82 -0.17
N ASN A 22 11.04 -8.95 -0.54
CA ASN A 22 10.03 -9.24 -1.55
C ASN A 22 10.07 -8.20 -2.70
N PRO A 23 10.54 -8.58 -3.90
CA PRO A 23 10.69 -7.65 -5.01
C PRO A 23 9.34 -7.21 -5.59
N ALA A 24 9.21 -5.93 -5.87
CA ALA A 24 8.13 -5.37 -6.66
C ALA A 24 8.66 -4.42 -7.74
N ALA A 25 8.14 -4.54 -8.96
CA ALA A 25 8.37 -3.53 -9.99
C ALA A 25 7.46 -2.33 -9.71
N VAL A 26 7.99 -1.10 -9.79
CA VAL A 26 7.24 0.14 -9.61
C VAL A 26 7.40 0.97 -10.86
N CYS A 27 6.29 1.23 -11.57
CA CYS A 27 6.23 1.99 -12.80
C CYS A 27 5.56 3.35 -12.55
N LEU A 28 6.24 4.45 -12.93
CA LEU A 28 5.67 5.79 -12.91
C LEU A 28 5.16 6.15 -14.30
N LEU A 29 3.84 6.29 -14.42
CA LEU A 29 3.14 6.59 -15.67
C LEU A 29 2.83 8.09 -15.77
N GLU A 30 3.04 8.66 -16.95
CA GLU A 30 2.61 10.04 -17.26
C GLU A 30 1.11 10.14 -17.53
N GLU A 31 0.50 9.04 -17.99
CA GLU A 31 -0.91 8.91 -18.34
C GLU A 31 -1.39 7.52 -17.96
N GLU A 32 -2.68 7.36 -17.66
CA GLU A 32 -3.25 6.05 -17.40
C GLU A 32 -3.15 5.15 -18.64
N ARG A 33 -3.01 3.85 -18.36
CA ARG A 33 -2.96 2.79 -19.37
C ARG A 33 -4.14 1.86 -19.14
N ASP A 34 -4.61 1.24 -20.22
CA ASP A 34 -5.66 0.24 -20.15
C ASP A 34 -5.21 -1.03 -19.42
N ASP A 35 -6.19 -1.79 -18.94
CA ASP A 35 -5.97 -2.99 -18.11
C ASP A 35 -5.19 -4.08 -18.86
N GLU A 36 -5.37 -4.20 -20.18
CA GLU A 36 -4.65 -5.16 -21.01
C GLU A 36 -3.14 -4.86 -21.04
N TRP A 37 -2.79 -3.58 -21.23
CA TRP A 37 -1.41 -3.13 -21.20
C TRP A 37 -0.79 -3.32 -19.82
N LEU A 38 -1.50 -2.93 -18.75
CA LEU A 38 -1.04 -3.09 -17.38
C LEU A 38 -0.79 -4.57 -17.07
N GLN A 39 -1.75 -5.45 -17.37
CA GLN A 39 -1.59 -6.88 -17.15
C GLN A 39 -0.44 -7.48 -17.97
N SER A 40 -0.26 -7.05 -19.22
CA SER A 40 0.83 -7.52 -20.08
C SER A 40 2.20 -7.16 -19.52
N VAL A 41 2.36 -5.94 -19.01
CA VAL A 41 3.63 -5.51 -18.39
C VAL A 41 3.88 -6.26 -17.07
N ALA A 42 2.85 -6.50 -16.27
CA ALA A 42 2.99 -7.27 -15.04
C ALA A 42 3.39 -8.72 -15.30
N ALA A 43 2.84 -9.34 -16.35
CA ALA A 43 3.21 -10.67 -16.81
C ALA A 43 4.67 -10.72 -17.33
N GLU A 44 5.11 -9.68 -18.06
CA GLU A 44 6.50 -9.56 -18.55
C GLU A 44 7.51 -9.47 -17.39
N PHE A 45 7.21 -8.67 -16.35
CA PHE A 45 8.06 -8.61 -15.16
C PHE A 45 8.10 -9.93 -14.39
N ASN A 46 7.00 -10.67 -14.38
CA ASN A 46 6.86 -11.95 -13.69
C ASN A 46 7.29 -11.91 -12.19
N LEU A 47 6.98 -10.79 -11.52
CA LEU A 47 7.21 -10.60 -10.08
C LEU A 47 5.90 -10.76 -9.29
N ALA A 48 6.01 -10.90 -7.96
CA ALA A 48 4.86 -11.01 -7.07
C ALA A 48 3.92 -9.79 -7.17
N ALA A 49 4.46 -8.61 -7.44
CA ALA A 49 3.69 -7.40 -7.73
C ALA A 49 4.40 -6.47 -8.71
N THR A 50 3.62 -5.90 -9.61
CA THR A 50 3.94 -4.71 -10.40
C THR A 50 2.98 -3.60 -9.99
N CYS A 51 3.54 -2.49 -9.52
CA CYS A 51 2.85 -1.31 -9.03
C CYS A 51 2.84 -0.24 -10.11
N TYR A 52 1.67 0.31 -10.43
CA TYR A 52 1.54 1.42 -11.38
C TYR A 52 1.11 2.68 -10.65
N LEU A 53 1.89 3.74 -10.83
CA LEU A 53 1.68 5.04 -10.23
C LEU A 53 1.32 6.05 -11.32
N THR A 54 0.16 6.70 -11.19
CA THR A 54 -0.20 7.86 -12.03
C THR A 54 -0.44 9.04 -11.11
N ARG A 55 0.27 10.16 -11.35
CA ARG A 55 0.11 11.36 -10.52
C ARG A 55 -1.27 11.99 -10.77
N ILE A 56 -1.96 12.33 -9.69
CA ILE A 56 -3.20 13.09 -9.75
C ILE A 56 -2.85 14.58 -9.72
N ALA A 57 -3.33 15.33 -10.71
CA ALA A 57 -3.17 16.77 -10.72
C ALA A 57 -4.11 17.38 -9.67
N GLU A 58 -3.54 18.10 -8.71
CA GLU A 58 -4.33 18.84 -7.73
C GLU A 58 -4.72 20.20 -8.31
N PRO A 59 -5.96 20.67 -8.07
CA PRO A 59 -6.32 22.05 -8.34
C PRO A 59 -5.45 22.99 -7.49
N GLU A 60 -5.26 24.23 -7.98
CA GLU A 60 -4.57 25.29 -7.24
C GLU A 60 -5.17 25.40 -5.82
N PRO A 61 -4.35 25.42 -4.75
CA PRO A 61 -4.87 25.41 -3.39
C PRO A 61 -5.69 26.67 -3.13
N GLU A 62 -6.90 26.50 -2.59
CA GLU A 62 -7.77 27.62 -2.19
C GLU A 62 -7.14 28.48 -1.07
N VAL A 63 -6.22 27.89 -0.30
CA VAL A 63 -5.46 28.53 0.78
C VAL A 63 -3.98 28.56 0.42
N ARG A 64 -3.41 29.77 0.32
CA ARG A 64 -2.04 30.00 -0.16
C ARG A 64 -0.93 29.38 0.72
N ASP A 65 -1.27 28.91 1.92
CA ASP A 65 -0.30 28.41 2.92
C ASP A 65 -0.36 26.89 3.17
N SER A 66 -1.27 26.15 2.51
CA SER A 66 -1.28 24.68 2.56
C SER A 66 -0.82 24.09 1.23
N VAL A 67 0.32 23.40 1.25
CA VAL A 67 0.70 22.53 0.12
C VAL A 67 0.02 21.17 0.35
N PRO A 68 -0.93 20.76 -0.51
CA PRO A 68 -1.59 19.46 -0.34
C PRO A 68 -0.57 18.32 -0.48
N ASN A 69 -0.85 17.21 0.19
CA ASN A 69 -0.05 16.00 0.00
C ASN A 69 -0.11 15.58 -1.48
N PRO A 70 0.99 15.08 -2.07
CA PRO A 70 0.94 14.52 -3.41
C PRO A 70 0.02 13.30 -3.45
N ARG A 71 -0.87 13.26 -4.44
CA ARG A 71 -1.84 12.19 -4.64
C ARG A 71 -1.51 11.39 -5.90
N PHE A 72 -1.67 10.07 -5.80
CA PHE A 72 -1.41 9.16 -6.91
C PHE A 72 -2.52 8.11 -6.99
N HIS A 73 -2.90 7.72 -8.21
CA HIS A 73 -3.52 6.43 -8.42
C HIS A 73 -2.46 5.35 -8.24
N LEU A 74 -2.76 4.33 -7.44
CA LEU A 74 -1.91 3.17 -7.24
C LEU A 74 -2.71 1.90 -7.52
N ARG A 75 -2.23 1.14 -8.51
CA ARG A 75 -2.78 -0.17 -8.90
C ARG A 75 -1.70 -1.23 -8.78
N TRP A 76 -2.09 -2.45 -8.40
CA TRP A 76 -1.17 -3.57 -8.26
C TRP A 76 -1.62 -4.74 -9.11
N PHE A 77 -0.69 -5.29 -9.87
CA PHE A 77 -0.93 -6.46 -10.69
C PHE A 77 0.08 -7.54 -10.32
N ASN A 78 -0.38 -8.77 -10.18
CA ASN A 78 0.48 -9.93 -10.29
C ASN A 78 0.50 -10.38 -11.78
N PRO A 79 1.24 -11.45 -12.16
CA PRO A 79 1.33 -11.87 -13.55
C PRO A 79 0.01 -12.32 -14.17
N LEU A 80 -1.04 -12.55 -13.36
CA LEU A 80 -2.32 -13.13 -13.78
C LEU A 80 -3.51 -12.17 -13.67
N ALA A 81 -3.50 -11.25 -12.70
CA ALA A 81 -4.62 -10.36 -12.43
C ALA A 81 -4.23 -9.11 -11.62
N GLU A 82 -5.08 -8.09 -11.67
CA GLU A 82 -5.08 -6.99 -10.69
C GLU A 82 -5.49 -7.50 -9.29
N VAL A 83 -4.81 -6.99 -8.26
CA VAL A 83 -5.13 -7.26 -6.86
C VAL A 83 -5.61 -5.99 -6.17
N LYS A 84 -6.62 -6.13 -5.29
CA LYS A 84 -7.25 -4.98 -4.61
C LYS A 84 -6.32 -4.30 -3.61
N LEU A 85 -5.41 -5.05 -3.00
CA LEU A 85 -4.48 -4.56 -1.98
C LEU A 85 -3.17 -5.36 -2.01
N CYS A 86 -2.03 -4.67 -1.85
CA CYS A 86 -0.72 -5.31 -1.79
C CYS A 86 0.23 -4.56 -0.85
N GLY A 87 0.55 -5.16 0.29
CA GLY A 87 1.37 -4.50 1.32
C GLY A 87 2.81 -4.21 0.86
N HIS A 88 3.53 -5.22 0.40
CA HIS A 88 4.92 -5.06 -0.05
C HIS A 88 5.03 -4.14 -1.28
N GLY A 89 4.07 -4.22 -2.21
CA GLY A 89 3.99 -3.33 -3.37
C GLY A 89 3.72 -1.87 -2.98
N SER A 90 2.87 -1.64 -1.98
CA SER A 90 2.63 -0.30 -1.42
C SER A 90 3.89 0.28 -0.77
N LEU A 91 4.65 -0.55 -0.05
CA LEU A 91 5.92 -0.16 0.56
C LEU A 91 6.96 0.19 -0.50
N ALA A 92 7.10 -0.65 -1.52
CA ALA A 92 7.98 -0.42 -2.66
C ALA A 92 7.63 0.88 -3.41
N ALA A 93 6.36 1.12 -3.70
CA ALA A 93 5.88 2.33 -4.37
C ALA A 93 6.15 3.59 -3.55
N SER A 94 5.92 3.53 -2.24
CA SER A 94 6.20 4.62 -1.31
C SER A 94 7.70 4.93 -1.25
N HIS A 95 8.54 3.89 -1.13
CA HIS A 95 9.99 4.03 -1.12
C HIS A 95 10.52 4.65 -2.43
N PHE A 96 10.00 4.20 -3.58
CA PHE A 96 10.32 4.76 -4.89
C PHE A 96 9.98 6.26 -4.94
N LEU A 97 8.75 6.65 -4.57
CA LEU A 97 8.33 8.05 -4.62
C LEU A 97 9.11 8.93 -3.63
N PHE A 98 9.36 8.45 -2.42
CA PHE A 98 10.14 9.18 -1.44
C PHE A 98 11.59 9.44 -1.88
N ASN A 99 12.19 8.54 -2.65
CA ASN A 99 13.54 8.71 -3.20
C ASN A 99 13.57 9.38 -4.59
N SER A 100 12.42 9.64 -5.22
CA SER A 100 12.33 10.17 -6.59
C SER A 100 12.71 11.65 -6.72
N GLY A 101 12.67 12.42 -5.63
CA GLY A 101 12.87 13.88 -5.65
C GLY A 101 11.73 14.68 -6.30
N LEU A 102 10.60 14.05 -6.63
CA LEU A 102 9.47 14.69 -7.33
C LEU A 102 8.66 15.67 -6.47
N PHE A 103 8.73 15.55 -5.14
CA PHE A 103 8.00 16.39 -4.19
C PHE A 103 8.74 16.48 -2.85
N LYS A 104 8.38 17.48 -2.03
CA LYS A 104 8.96 17.73 -0.70
C LYS A 104 7.93 17.56 0.42
N SER A 105 7.21 16.44 0.40
CA SER A 105 6.24 16.04 1.43
C SER A 105 6.72 14.77 2.12
N ASN A 106 6.38 14.64 3.41
CA ASN A 106 6.57 13.40 4.17
C ASN A 106 5.35 12.48 4.12
N ASN A 107 4.25 12.91 3.50
CA ASN A 107 3.06 12.08 3.34
C ASN A 107 2.73 11.94 1.85
N ILE A 108 2.19 10.78 1.48
CA ILE A 108 1.66 10.46 0.16
C ILE A 108 0.27 9.86 0.37
N GLU A 109 -0.67 10.23 -0.48
CA GLU A 109 -2.00 9.63 -0.53
C GLU A 109 -2.14 8.83 -1.82
N PHE A 110 -2.54 7.57 -1.68
CA PHE A 110 -2.79 6.65 -2.78
C PHE A 110 -4.27 6.38 -2.89
N LEU A 111 -4.83 6.62 -4.08
CA LEU A 111 -6.17 6.20 -4.44
C LEU A 111 -6.08 4.81 -5.06
N THR A 112 -6.74 3.84 -4.41
CA THR A 112 -6.64 2.42 -4.73
C THR A 112 -8.05 1.82 -4.84
N LEU A 113 -8.16 0.59 -5.37
CA LEU A 113 -9.45 -0.11 -5.41
C LEU A 113 -10.03 -0.42 -4.01
N SER A 114 -9.18 -0.48 -2.99
CA SER A 114 -9.59 -0.70 -1.60
C SER A 114 -9.89 0.59 -0.84
N GLY A 115 -9.80 1.75 -1.47
CA GLY A 115 -9.96 3.07 -0.83
C GLY A 115 -8.63 3.83 -0.75
N VAL A 116 -8.60 4.85 0.11
CA VAL A 116 -7.40 5.69 0.28
C VAL A 116 -6.42 4.99 1.22
N LEU A 117 -5.19 4.80 0.75
CA LEU A 117 -4.04 4.33 1.53
C LEU A 117 -3.09 5.50 1.71
N THR A 118 -2.56 5.71 2.92
CA THR A 118 -1.56 6.76 3.14
C THR A 118 -0.20 6.17 3.47
N ALA A 119 0.86 6.84 3.01
CA ALA A 119 2.23 6.49 3.35
C ALA A 119 2.94 7.69 3.95
N LYS A 120 3.54 7.49 5.12
CA LYS A 120 4.26 8.52 5.85
C LYS A 120 5.72 8.14 6.00
N ARG A 121 6.60 9.05 5.60
CA ARG A 121 8.03 8.99 5.90
C ARG A 121 8.23 9.36 7.36
N VAL A 122 8.77 8.41 8.13
CA VAL A 122 9.15 8.62 9.52
C VAL A 122 10.68 8.66 9.57
N PRO A 123 11.30 9.79 9.92
CA PRO A 123 12.74 9.84 10.09
C PRO A 123 13.16 8.92 11.23
N GLU A 124 14.18 8.09 11.01
CA GLU A 124 14.74 7.31 12.11
C GLU A 124 15.56 8.23 13.01
N THR A 125 15.13 8.39 14.26
CA THR A 125 15.96 8.99 15.30
C THR A 125 17.05 8.00 15.64
N LYS A 126 18.24 8.12 15.05
CA LYS A 126 19.39 7.35 15.51
C LYS A 126 19.66 7.74 16.96
N GLN A 127 19.39 6.85 17.92
CA GLN A 127 20.19 6.84 19.13
C GLN A 127 21.63 6.57 18.70
N ALA A 128 22.52 7.46 19.11
CA ALA A 128 23.89 7.55 18.66
C ALA A 128 24.71 6.35 19.13
N ASP A 129 24.70 5.24 18.39
CA ASP A 129 25.55 4.09 18.69
C ASP A 129 26.00 3.33 17.43
N PHE A 130 26.47 4.00 16.38
CA PHE A 130 27.39 3.36 15.43
C PHE A 130 28.42 4.35 14.90
N LEU A 131 29.66 4.15 15.35
CA LEU A 131 30.88 4.85 14.95
C LEU A 131 31.14 4.75 13.43
N ASN A 132 31.58 5.88 12.88
CA ASN A 132 32.46 6.03 11.71
C ASN A 132 32.07 5.33 10.40
N SER A 133 31.50 6.11 9.48
CA SER A 133 31.82 5.94 8.07
C SER A 133 32.15 7.30 7.48
N GLU A 134 33.44 7.55 7.26
CA GLU A 134 33.93 8.64 6.44
C GLU A 134 33.57 8.33 4.99
N ASN A 135 32.42 8.84 4.53
CA ASN A 135 32.14 9.22 3.15
C ASN A 135 30.80 9.98 3.14
N GLY A 136 30.88 11.28 2.84
CA GLY A 136 29.87 12.28 3.11
C GLY A 136 28.61 12.26 2.23
N GLU A 137 27.86 11.16 2.25
CA GLU A 137 26.42 11.21 1.99
C GLU A 137 25.73 10.52 3.16
N ALA A 138 25.18 11.32 4.08
CA ALA A 138 24.32 10.79 5.12
C ALA A 138 23.09 10.18 4.44
N GLN A 139 23.13 8.88 4.13
CA GLN A 139 21.93 8.10 3.84
C GLN A 139 21.03 8.25 5.06
N ARG A 140 20.02 9.11 4.92
CA ARG A 140 19.00 9.29 5.93
C ARG A 140 18.11 8.06 5.85
N TYR A 141 18.44 7.06 6.65
CA TYR A 141 17.54 5.96 6.93
C TYR A 141 16.21 6.54 7.43
N PHE A 142 15.12 6.08 6.83
CA PHE A 142 13.78 6.44 7.22
C PHE A 142 12.91 5.19 7.17
N SER A 143 11.97 5.10 8.10
CA SER A 143 10.93 4.10 8.06
C SER A 143 9.74 4.65 7.26
N ILE A 144 8.92 3.74 6.72
CA ILE A 144 7.67 4.09 6.04
C ILE A 144 6.54 3.47 6.86
N GLU A 145 5.64 4.33 7.35
CA GLU A 145 4.39 3.91 7.97
C GLU A 145 3.30 3.89 6.89
N LEU A 146 2.61 2.77 6.76
CA LEU A 146 1.51 2.59 5.82
C LEU A 146 0.21 2.48 6.61
N ASP A 147 -0.75 3.33 6.28
CA ASP A 147 -2.11 3.25 6.80
C ASP A 147 -3.03 2.74 5.69
N PHE A 148 -3.53 1.53 5.87
CA PHE A 148 -4.37 0.85 4.89
C PHE A 148 -5.84 1.15 5.15
N PRO A 149 -6.67 1.26 4.10
CA PRO A 149 -8.10 1.41 4.28
C PRO A 149 -8.67 0.18 5.01
N ALA A 150 -9.40 0.44 6.09
CA ALA A 150 -10.05 -0.58 6.89
C ALA A 150 -11.57 -0.45 6.77
N THR A 151 -12.25 -1.58 6.61
CA THR A 151 -13.71 -1.61 6.62
C THR A 151 -14.21 -1.40 8.06
N PRO A 152 -15.05 -0.38 8.33
CA PRO A 152 -15.59 -0.16 9.67
C PRO A 152 -16.40 -1.36 10.16
N LEU A 153 -16.37 -1.58 11.47
CA LEU A 153 -17.21 -2.56 12.14
C LEU A 153 -18.59 -1.97 12.42
N ALA A 154 -19.62 -2.80 12.23
CA ALA A 154 -20.98 -2.53 12.64
C ALA A 154 -21.29 -3.27 13.95
N GLU A 155 -22.23 -2.72 14.72
CA GLU A 155 -22.83 -3.47 15.82
C GLU A 155 -23.54 -4.71 15.28
N PHE A 156 -23.35 -5.81 15.99
CA PHE A 156 -23.88 -7.12 15.62
C PHE A 156 -25.32 -7.27 16.13
N ASP A 157 -26.24 -7.68 15.25
CA ASP A 157 -27.64 -7.90 15.63
C ASP A 157 -27.80 -9.24 16.35
N SER A 158 -28.27 -9.18 17.60
CA SER A 158 -28.58 -10.32 18.45
C SER A 158 -29.54 -11.36 17.81
N ALA A 159 -30.35 -10.95 16.82
CA ALA A 159 -31.22 -11.86 16.07
C ALA A 159 -30.45 -12.87 15.20
N GLU A 160 -29.17 -12.61 14.90
CA GLU A 160 -28.29 -13.50 14.13
C GLU A 160 -27.56 -14.55 14.99
N ILE A 161 -27.63 -14.48 16.33
CA ILE A 161 -26.94 -15.44 17.23
C ILE A 161 -27.37 -16.91 17.04
N PRO A 162 -28.67 -17.25 16.90
CA PRO A 162 -29.10 -18.64 16.92
C PRO A 162 -28.55 -19.49 15.75
N TRP A 163 -28.41 -18.90 14.55
CA TRP A 163 -27.90 -19.62 13.39
C TRP A 163 -26.38 -19.79 13.44
N ILE A 164 -25.64 -18.83 14.01
CA ILE A 164 -24.19 -18.93 14.22
C ILE A 164 -23.88 -20.01 15.24
N SER A 165 -24.60 -20.02 16.37
CA SER A 165 -24.44 -21.06 17.39
C SER A 165 -24.64 -22.47 16.82
N LYS A 166 -25.61 -22.63 15.91
CA LYS A 166 -25.83 -23.89 15.19
C LYS A 166 -24.66 -24.27 14.28
N ALA A 167 -24.01 -23.30 13.62
CA ALA A 167 -22.86 -23.55 12.76
C ALA A 167 -21.58 -23.89 13.54
N LEU A 168 -21.47 -23.46 14.81
CA LEU A 168 -20.28 -23.63 15.63
C LEU A 168 -20.13 -25.02 16.30
N ASN A 169 -21.10 -25.94 16.12
CA ASN A 169 -21.03 -27.34 16.56
C ASN A 169 -20.52 -27.53 18.01
N GLY A 170 -20.96 -26.68 18.94
CA GLY A 170 -20.63 -26.79 20.37
C GLY A 170 -19.48 -25.90 20.86
N ALA A 171 -18.82 -25.14 19.98
CA ALA A 171 -17.89 -24.09 20.42
C ALA A 171 -18.64 -22.92 21.07
N SER A 172 -18.07 -22.35 22.13
CA SER A 172 -18.66 -21.21 22.84
C SER A 172 -18.16 -19.90 22.23
N MET A 173 -19.08 -19.00 21.93
CA MET A 173 -18.79 -17.71 21.32
C MET A 173 -18.36 -16.68 22.37
N ILE A 174 -17.22 -16.02 22.15
CA ILE A 174 -16.65 -15.00 23.03
C ILE A 174 -17.01 -13.59 22.54
N ASP A 175 -16.83 -13.34 21.25
CA ASP A 175 -17.05 -12.04 20.62
C ASP A 175 -17.56 -12.24 19.19
N THR A 176 -18.34 -11.29 18.70
CA THR A 176 -18.81 -11.28 17.31
C THR A 176 -18.84 -9.88 16.77
N LYS A 177 -18.18 -9.70 15.64
CA LYS A 177 -18.07 -8.42 14.94
C LYS A 177 -18.53 -8.60 13.50
N LYS A 178 -19.21 -7.60 12.96
CA LYS A 178 -19.70 -7.61 11.58
C LYS A 178 -19.06 -6.46 10.80
N THR A 179 -18.64 -6.70 9.58
CA THR A 179 -18.14 -5.61 8.71
C THR A 179 -19.31 -4.86 8.09
N THR A 180 -19.16 -3.55 7.89
CA THR A 180 -20.21 -2.68 7.33
C THR A 180 -20.44 -2.90 5.82
N THR A 181 -19.41 -3.27 5.07
CA THR A 181 -19.46 -3.33 3.60
C THR A 181 -19.82 -4.71 3.06
N ASP A 182 -19.04 -5.74 3.42
CA ASP A 182 -19.21 -7.09 2.87
C ASP A 182 -20.05 -8.01 3.77
N ARG A 183 -20.51 -7.49 4.92
CA ARG A 183 -21.29 -8.21 5.95
C ARG A 183 -20.59 -9.48 6.47
N ASP A 184 -19.27 -9.51 6.37
CA ASP A 184 -18.46 -10.59 6.94
C ASP A 184 -18.64 -10.61 8.45
N LEU A 185 -18.64 -11.83 9.00
CA LEU A 185 -18.77 -12.07 10.43
C LEU A 185 -17.46 -12.63 10.98
N LEU A 186 -16.86 -11.88 11.89
CA LEU A 186 -15.72 -12.32 12.70
C LEU A 186 -16.26 -12.86 14.01
N VAL A 187 -16.18 -14.17 14.19
CA VAL A 187 -16.65 -14.86 15.39
C VAL A 187 -15.44 -15.39 16.15
N CYS A 188 -15.19 -14.85 17.35
CA CYS A 188 -14.19 -15.39 18.25
C CYS A 188 -14.83 -16.49 19.08
N VAL A 189 -14.23 -17.68 19.07
CA VAL A 189 -14.76 -18.86 19.78
C VAL A 189 -13.70 -19.48 20.68
N THR A 190 -14.17 -20.17 21.71
CA THR A 190 -13.36 -21.05 22.54
C THR A 190 -13.87 -22.49 22.45
N PHE A 191 -12.93 -23.43 22.56
CA PHE A 191 -13.20 -24.85 22.66
C PHE A 191 -12.86 -25.27 24.08
N THR A 192 -13.86 -25.80 24.79
CA THR A 192 -13.70 -26.44 26.11
C THR A 192 -13.38 -27.92 25.93
#